data_AF-A0A2I2GSH4-F1
#
_entry.id   AF-A0A2I2GSH4-F1
#
_cell.length_a   1.000
_cell.length_b   1.000
_cell.length_c   1.000
_cell.angle_alpha   90.00
_cell.angle_beta   90.00
_cell.angle_gamma   90.00
#
_symmetry.space_group_name_H-M   'P 1'
#
loop_
_entity.id
_entity.type
_entity.pdbx_description
1 polymer ?
#
loop_
_entity_poly.entity_id
_entity_poly.type
_entity_poly.pdbx_seq_one_letter_code
_entity_poly.pdbx_strand_id
1 'polypeptide(L)'
;MTSLSDIRNEILSDDIPKRLVIKHPDSRVLFLAIDVWSERAFLVIDINHHDYDFDTAHKDTAVFPVCVLRQRGRGRDWVLIRWPREDEPLAAMLADLHNVNGSDPIPFLEDHTSRLVHASPREFLA
;
A
#
# COMPACT_ATOMS: atom_id res chain seq x y z
N MET A 1 9.59 11.72 -16.91
CA MET A 1 9.64 11.23 -15.52
C MET A 1 9.08 12.31 -14.63
N THR A 2 7.97 12.03 -13.95
CA THR A 2 7.34 12.96 -13.01
C THR A 2 8.08 12.85 -11.67
N SER A 3 8.59 13.95 -11.12
CA SER A 3 9.35 13.91 -9.87
C SER A 3 8.43 13.75 -8.66
N LEU A 4 8.95 13.22 -7.54
CA LEU A 4 8.21 13.17 -6.27
C LEU A 4 7.71 14.56 -5.84
N SER A 5 8.44 15.61 -6.19
CA SER A 5 8.05 17.02 -6.02
C SER A 5 6.81 17.38 -6.83
N ASP A 6 6.67 16.86 -8.05
CA ASP A 6 5.52 17.12 -8.91
C ASP A 6 4.27 16.42 -8.37
N ILE A 7 4.41 15.16 -7.91
CA ILE A 7 3.32 14.41 -7.25
C ILE A 7 2.89 15.11 -5.97
N ARG A 8 3.86 15.56 -5.16
CA ARG A 8 3.60 16.35 -3.95
C ARG A 8 2.82 17.62 -4.27
N ASN A 9 3.22 18.36 -5.31
CA ASN A 9 2.54 19.58 -5.71
C ASN A 9 1.13 19.28 -6.25
N GLU A 10 0.96 18.23 -7.05
CA GLU A 10 -0.34 17.82 -7.56
C GLU A 10 -1.31 17.48 -6.42
N ILE A 11 -0.86 16.70 -5.44
CA ILE A 11 -1.67 16.24 -4.30
C ILE A 11 -1.88 17.32 -3.24
N LEU A 12 -0.88 18.17 -2.99
CA LEU A 12 -0.83 19.06 -1.82
C LEU A 12 -0.73 20.55 -2.13
N SER A 13 -0.80 21.01 -3.40
CA SER A 13 -0.58 22.44 -3.71
C SER A 13 -1.57 23.40 -3.06
N ASP A 14 -2.77 22.92 -2.73
CA ASP A 14 -3.86 23.77 -2.25
C ASP A 14 -4.44 23.18 -0.95
N ASP A 15 -4.73 24.03 0.04
CA ASP A 15 -5.39 23.67 1.32
C ASP A 15 -6.85 23.19 1.15
N ILE A 16 -7.29 22.95 -0.08
CA ILE A 16 -8.57 22.33 -0.39
C ILE A 16 -8.36 20.81 -0.34
N PRO A 17 -9.13 20.05 0.45
CA PRO A 17 -9.07 18.60 0.43
C PRO A 17 -9.27 18.07 -1.00
N LYS A 18 -8.18 17.73 -1.67
CA LYS A 18 -8.24 17.13 -3.00
C LYS A 18 -8.70 15.70 -2.80
N ARG A 19 -9.91 15.39 -3.27
CA ARG A 19 -10.37 14.02 -3.40
C ARG A 19 -9.37 13.30 -4.29
N LEU A 20 -8.58 12.38 -3.74
CA LEU A 20 -7.79 11.45 -4.55
C LEU A 20 -8.78 10.53 -5.26
N VAL A 21 -9.14 10.90 -6.49
CA VAL A 21 -9.96 10.06 -7.36
C VAL A 21 -9.00 9.13 -8.09
N ILE A 22 -8.75 7.95 -7.50
CA ILE A 22 -8.09 6.86 -8.21
C ILE A 22 -9.05 6.42 -9.32
N LYS A 23 -8.74 6.77 -10.57
CA LYS A 23 -9.50 6.36 -11.75
C LYS A 23 -9.02 4.99 -12.20
N HIS A 24 -9.95 4.09 -12.48
CA HIS A 24 -9.69 2.75 -12.97
C HIS A 24 -9.54 2.73 -14.51
N PRO A 25 -8.45 2.18 -15.10
CA PRO A 25 -7.16 1.83 -14.54
C PRO A 25 -6.07 2.84 -14.96
N ASP A 26 -5.52 3.59 -14.00
CA ASP A 26 -4.27 4.33 -14.20
C ASP A 26 -3.10 3.38 -13.91
N SER A 27 -2.27 3.10 -14.92
CA SER A 27 -1.14 2.15 -14.82
C SER A 27 -0.01 2.61 -13.88
N ARG A 28 -0.13 3.81 -13.31
CA ARG A 28 0.81 4.33 -12.31
C ARG A 28 0.42 3.98 -10.88
N VAL A 29 -0.80 3.49 -10.63
CA VAL A 29 -1.29 3.27 -9.27
C VAL A 29 -1.65 1.80 -9.12
N LEU A 30 -0.93 1.10 -8.25
CA LEU A 30 -1.15 -0.29 -7.94
C LEU A 30 -1.60 -0.43 -6.49
N PHE A 31 -2.78 -1.01 -6.28
CA PHE A 31 -3.33 -1.21 -4.95
C PHE A 31 -2.96 -2.62 -4.46
N LEU A 32 -2.09 -2.71 -3.47
CA LEU A 32 -1.44 -3.96 -3.07
C LEU A 32 -2.11 -4.65 -1.88
N ALA A 33 -2.48 -3.90 -0.85
CA ALA A 33 -3.01 -4.48 0.38
C ALA A 33 -3.89 -3.51 1.17
N ILE A 34 -4.80 -4.10 1.94
CA ILE A 34 -5.66 -3.47 2.93
C ILE A 34 -5.47 -4.24 4.24
N ASP A 35 -5.07 -3.53 5.28
CA ASP A 35 -4.85 -4.09 6.61
C ASP A 35 -5.78 -3.39 7.61
N VAL A 36 -6.82 -4.11 8.05
CA VAL A 36 -7.93 -3.62 8.88
C VAL A 36 -7.75 -4.06 10.32
N TRP A 37 -7.72 -3.07 11.21
CA TRP A 37 -7.70 -3.22 12.66
C TRP A 37 -8.95 -2.57 13.26
N SER A 38 -9.24 -2.83 14.54
CA SER A 38 -10.46 -2.35 15.19
C SER A 38 -10.68 -0.84 15.10
N GLU A 39 -9.61 -0.04 15.10
CA GLU A 39 -9.67 1.44 15.14
C GLU A 39 -8.98 2.11 13.94
N ARG A 40 -8.42 1.33 13.01
CA ARG A 40 -7.61 1.86 11.90
C ARG A 40 -7.57 0.91 10.74
N ALA A 41 -7.46 1.45 9.53
CA ALA A 41 -7.14 0.68 8.34
C ALA A 41 -5.92 1.30 7.66
N PHE A 42 -5.03 0.45 7.16
CA PHE A 42 -3.90 0.84 6.32
C PHE A 42 -4.16 0.37 4.91
N LEU A 43 -3.86 1.24 3.94
CA LEU A 43 -3.93 0.93 2.52
C LEU A 43 -2.51 1.04 1.97
N VAL A 44 -2.01 -0.02 1.36
CA VAL A 44 -0.72 -0.01 0.68
C VAL A 44 -0.95 0.24 -0.80
N ILE A 45 -0.57 1.44 -1.23
CA ILE A 45 -0.69 1.90 -2.62
C ILE A 45 0.72 2.15 -3.13
N ASP A 46 1.08 1.41 -4.16
CA ASP A 46 2.34 1.59 -4.88
C ASP A 46 2.12 2.55 -6.06
N ILE A 47 3.05 3.47 -6.27
CA ILE A 47 2.90 4.60 -7.19
C ILE A 47 4.13 4.67 -8.12
N ASN A 48 3.87 4.60 -9.42
CA ASN A 48 4.83 4.57 -10.53
C ASN A 48 5.77 3.34 -10.56
N HIS A 49 5.36 2.24 -9.94
CA HIS A 49 6.04 0.95 -10.06
C HIS A 49 5.43 0.16 -11.24
N HIS A 50 6.00 0.33 -12.43
CA HIS A 50 5.43 -0.18 -13.67
C HIS A 50 5.78 -1.64 -13.99
N ASP A 51 6.81 -2.15 -13.33
CA ASP A 51 7.40 -3.47 -13.49
C ASP A 51 7.15 -4.38 -12.29
N TYR A 52 6.12 -4.06 -11.49
CA TYR A 52 5.68 -4.94 -10.42
C TYR A 52 5.32 -6.34 -10.96
N ASP A 53 6.01 -7.34 -10.43
CA ASP A 53 5.86 -8.75 -10.81
C ASP A 53 5.22 -9.53 -9.67
N PHE A 54 3.93 -9.82 -9.81
CA PHE A 54 3.17 -10.58 -8.82
C PHE A 54 3.73 -11.98 -8.57
N ASP A 55 4.33 -12.61 -9.58
CA ASP A 55 4.83 -13.98 -9.46
C ASP A 55 6.10 -14.04 -8.61
N THR A 56 6.86 -12.94 -8.55
CA THR A 56 8.12 -12.86 -7.79
C THR A 56 8.05 -11.98 -6.55
N ALA A 57 6.96 -11.21 -6.35
CA ALA A 57 6.78 -10.27 -5.23
C ALA A 57 6.96 -10.87 -3.83
N HIS A 58 6.69 -12.16 -3.64
CA HIS A 58 6.95 -12.89 -2.38
C HIS A 58 8.44 -13.09 -2.03
N LYS A 59 9.35 -12.69 -2.93
CA LYS A 59 10.80 -12.73 -2.74
C LYS A 59 11.41 -11.33 -2.70
N ASP A 60 10.58 -10.30 -2.82
CA ASP A 60 11.05 -8.93 -2.88
C ASP A 60 11.55 -8.46 -1.51
N THR A 61 12.74 -7.88 -1.50
CA THR A 61 13.37 -7.28 -0.31
C THR A 61 13.77 -5.83 -0.60
N ALA A 62 13.16 -5.20 -1.61
CA ALA A 62 13.43 -3.82 -1.97
C ALA A 62 13.12 -2.87 -0.80
N VAL A 63 13.88 -1.78 -0.75
CA VAL A 63 13.68 -0.72 0.24
C VAL A 63 12.95 0.42 -0.45
N PHE A 64 11.73 0.71 0.00
CA PHE A 64 10.88 1.73 -0.62
C PHE A 64 10.78 2.97 0.28
N PRO A 65 10.82 4.20 -0.26
CA PRO A 65 10.53 5.38 0.55
C PRO A 65 9.04 5.42 0.93
N VAL A 66 8.69 5.04 2.16
CA VAL A 66 7.30 4.96 2.60
C VAL A 66 6.77 6.33 3.04
N CYS A 67 5.58 6.69 2.57
CA CYS A 67 4.86 7.86 3.05
C CYS A 67 3.50 7.43 3.62
N VAL A 68 3.15 7.96 4.79
CA VAL A 68 1.85 7.71 5.43
C VAL A 68 0.96 8.93 5.25
N LEU A 69 -0.21 8.72 4.66
CA LEU A 69 -1.28 9.71 4.62
C LEU A 69 -2.13 9.56 5.88
N ARG A 70 -2.18 10.60 6.73
CA ARG A 70 -2.99 10.58 7.96
C ARG A 70 -3.81 11.85 8.12
N GLN A 71 -4.96 11.72 8.76
CA GLN A 71 -5.76 12.86 9.19
C GLN A 71 -5.12 13.52 10.42
N ARG A 72 -5.04 14.85 10.44
CA ARG A 72 -4.45 15.62 11.54
C ARG A 72 -5.54 16.28 12.40
N GLY A 73 -5.61 15.90 13.67
CA GLY A 73 -6.52 16.49 14.66
C GLY A 73 -8.00 16.13 14.44
N ARG A 74 -8.92 16.93 14.99
CA ARG A 74 -10.38 16.75 14.80
C ARG A 74 -10.91 17.37 13.48
N GLY A 75 -10.04 18.06 12.72
CA GLY A 75 -10.39 18.67 11.42
C GLY A 75 -10.32 17.68 10.26
N ARG A 76 -10.59 18.13 9.03
CA ARG A 76 -10.51 17.31 7.79
C ARG A 76 -9.15 17.42 7.08
N ASP A 77 -8.13 17.90 7.79
CA ASP A 77 -6.82 18.15 7.20
C ASP A 77 -6.05 16.82 7.08
N TRP A 78 -5.55 16.54 5.89
CA TRP A 78 -4.74 15.37 5.60
C TRP A 78 -3.29 15.77 5.42
N VAL A 79 -2.38 14.99 5.98
CA VAL A 79 -0.93 15.22 5.85
C VAL A 79 -0.26 13.96 5.34
N LEU A 80 0.60 14.13 4.34
CA LEU A 80 1.50 13.10 3.86
C LEU A 80 2.84 13.24 4.60
N ILE A 81 3.25 12.19 5.30
CA ILE A 81 4.43 12.21 6.16
C ILE A 81 5.39 11.12 5.72
N ARG A 82 6.66 11.48 5.50
CA ARG A 82 7.73 10.49 5.29
C ARG A 82 7.89 9.64 6.54
N TRP A 83 7.94 8.33 6.35
CA TRP A 83 7.94 7.37 7.43
C TRP A 83 9.09 6.34 7.29
N PRO A 84 10.34 6.76 7.53
CA PRO A 84 11.54 5.96 7.21
C PRO A 84 11.62 4.60 7.89
N ARG A 85 10.96 4.46 9.05
CA ARG A 85 10.96 3.22 9.81
C ARG A 85 10.32 2.06 9.05
N GLU A 86 9.46 2.34 8.07
CA GLU A 86 8.79 1.30 7.28
C GLU A 86 9.44 1.09 5.91
N ASP A 87 10.53 1.80 5.59
CA ASP A 87 11.17 1.68 4.28
C ASP A 87 11.72 0.28 4.01
N GLU A 88 12.32 -0.32 5.03
CA GLU A 88 12.85 -1.69 4.98
C GLU A 88 11.77 -2.76 5.22
N PRO A 89 10.91 -2.69 6.26
CA PRO A 89 10.00 -3.78 6.56
C PRO A 89 8.78 -3.87 5.65
N LEU A 90 8.40 -2.82 4.91
CA LEU A 90 7.19 -2.86 4.05
C LEU A 90 7.28 -3.97 2.99
N ALA A 91 8.42 -4.11 2.31
CA ALA A 91 8.58 -5.15 1.29
C ALA A 91 8.50 -6.55 1.90
N ALA A 92 9.12 -6.78 3.06
CA ALA A 92 9.02 -8.04 3.78
C ALA A 92 7.56 -8.36 4.18
N MET A 93 6.83 -7.38 4.69
CA MET A 93 5.40 -7.53 5.02
C MET A 93 4.57 -7.89 3.78
N LEU A 94 4.80 -7.22 2.65
CA LEU A 94 4.12 -7.53 1.39
C LEU A 94 4.49 -8.94 0.90
N ALA A 95 5.76 -9.33 1.01
CA ALA A 95 6.21 -10.66 0.64
C ALA A 95 5.52 -11.75 1.46
N ASP A 96 5.40 -11.54 2.78
CA ASP A 96 4.65 -12.42 3.68
C ASP A 96 3.17 -12.49 3.27
N LEU A 97 2.54 -11.35 2.94
CA LEU A 97 1.17 -11.31 2.42
C LEU A 97 1.00 -12.14 1.14
N HIS A 98 1.94 -12.06 0.20
CA HIS A 98 1.92 -12.92 -0.99
C HIS A 98 2.07 -14.40 -0.64
N ASN A 99 2.93 -14.73 0.33
CA ASN A 99 3.12 -16.10 0.77
C ASN A 99 1.86 -16.67 1.40
N VAL A 100 1.17 -15.93 2.27
CA VAL A 100 -0.03 -16.43 2.95
C VAL A 100 -1.27 -16.40 2.06
N ASN A 101 -1.40 -15.43 1.15
CA ASN A 101 -2.57 -15.32 0.25
C ASN A 101 -2.40 -16.04 -1.09
N GLY A 102 -1.20 -16.54 -1.42
CA GLY A 102 -1.07 -17.40 -2.58
C GLY A 102 -1.18 -16.70 -3.91
N SER A 103 -2.12 -17.22 -4.70
CA SER A 103 -2.50 -16.72 -6.02
C SER A 103 -3.75 -15.84 -5.96
N ASP A 104 -4.22 -15.49 -4.76
CA ASP A 104 -5.35 -14.58 -4.62
C ASP A 104 -4.98 -13.22 -5.24
N PRO A 105 -5.93 -12.54 -5.92
CA PRO A 105 -5.64 -11.28 -6.57
C PRO A 105 -5.46 -10.15 -5.55
N ILE A 106 -4.55 -9.22 -5.85
CA ILE A 106 -4.42 -7.95 -5.12
C ILE A 106 -5.64 -7.03 -5.36
N PRO A 107 -5.98 -6.16 -4.40
CA PRO A 107 -5.33 -5.97 -3.11
C PRO A 107 -5.61 -7.13 -2.13
N PHE A 108 -4.60 -7.55 -1.38
CA PHE A 108 -4.80 -8.48 -0.27
C PHE A 108 -5.60 -7.82 0.85
N LEU A 109 -6.46 -8.58 1.52
CA LEU A 109 -7.22 -8.10 2.67
C LEU A 109 -6.81 -8.89 3.91
N GLU A 110 -6.21 -8.20 4.88
CA GLU A 110 -6.07 -8.69 6.24
C GLU A 110 -7.07 -8.00 7.14
N ASP A 111 -7.95 -8.78 7.76
CA ASP A 111 -8.91 -8.29 8.75
C ASP A 111 -8.58 -8.87 10.13
N HIS A 112 -7.93 -8.05 10.96
CA HIS A 112 -7.57 -8.38 12.34
C HIS A 112 -8.73 -8.21 13.31
N THR A 113 -9.91 -7.80 12.85
CA THR A 113 -11.13 -7.72 13.66
C THR A 113 -11.92 -9.03 13.68
N SER A 114 -11.59 -9.95 12.77
CA SER A 114 -12.20 -11.26 12.63
C SER A 114 -11.14 -12.38 12.67
N ARG A 115 -11.59 -13.63 12.52
CA ARG A 115 -10.65 -14.76 12.44
C ARG A 115 -10.01 -14.75 11.06
N LEU A 116 -8.73 -14.42 11.00
CA LEU A 116 -7.91 -14.51 9.81
C LEU A 116 -7.78 -15.98 9.35
N VAL A 117 -8.11 -16.25 8.09
CA VAL A 117 -7.97 -17.57 7.47
C VAL A 117 -7.37 -17.39 6.08
N HIS A 118 -6.17 -17.94 5.89
CA HIS A 118 -5.49 -17.98 4.61
C HIS A 118 -5.83 -19.27 3.88
N ALA A 119 -6.68 -19.19 2.85
CA ALA A 119 -7.19 -20.36 2.16
C ALA A 119 -6.21 -20.98 1.15
N SER A 120 -5.19 -20.21 0.73
CA SER A 120 -4.29 -20.59 -0.38
C SER A 120 -2.81 -20.26 -0.12
N PRO A 121 -2.16 -20.63 0.99
CA PRO A 121 -0.76 -20.23 1.21
C PRO A 121 0.19 -20.88 0.21
N ARG A 122 1.18 -20.13 -0.30
CA ARG A 122 2.24 -20.63 -1.21
C ARG A 122 3.16 -21.64 -0.55
N GLU A 123 3.39 -21.54 0.76
CA GLU A 123 4.29 -22.44 1.50
C GLU A 123 3.84 -23.91 1.51
N PHE A 124 2.59 -24.19 1.10
CA PHE A 124 2.05 -25.55 0.97
C PHE A 124 1.89 -26.02 -0.48
N LEU A 125 2.32 -25.23 -1.47
CA LEU A 125 2.39 -25.63 -2.87
C LEU A 125 3.76 -26.28 -3.15
N ALA A 126 3.98 -27.47 -2.58
CA ALA A 126 5.10 -28.35 -2.88
C ALA A 126 4.67 -29.49 -3.81
#